data_AF-A8X7A1-F1
#
_entry.id   AF-A8X7A1-F1
#
_cell.length_a   1.000
_cell.length_b   1.000
_cell.length_c   1.000
_cell.angle_alpha   90.00
_cell.angle_beta   90.00
_cell.angle_gamma   90.00
#
_symmetry.space_group_name_H-M   'P 1'
#
loop_
_entity.id
_entity.type
_entity.pdbx_description
1 polymer ?
#
loop_
_entity_poly.entity_id
_entity_poly.type
_entity_poly.pdbx_seq_one_letter_code
_entity_poly.pdbx_strand_id
1 'polypeptide(L)'
;MKSQLRISILLLFSYFLSLCAEKIDDSIHYYIQFTNDLSIIKEPPTLEDSESSDDYVRIMSKNNEQFLCKLPQIVPDEEKTVEYSGLTAGKLLETILYKEKLCSYLIDVYWTYQVCHGRYAIQFHEDKMLNGQISRTEYYLGNFDASLTASTNENIKPQTRRIENEDYPYYSVSYNHGTTCDVTGKPRTTDVVYICVEKVQNKILSVTEISSCHYEIVIMTDLLCRHPEYRISEKRNHKILCWNQDAKNEKDAKPMSLQRLDDFHDTTFKREFTINEFEEHEEEVEEGGVLDEKEFQRLKEVQQTGFVLGGVKRFTAKDSLANAPSVVQHTVNRILTGEDCIIAGTGWWKYEFCYGKHVIQYHEDANGQRSEILLGSFDAVIHKEWVKLDSKNRGAIKGTQQIMQLNHIYSKGDICDETGAHRNVEVRVRCATADHSALAFSMHLTEPKTCQYVLTIESERFCEPFQFADDYGFIEIIPLGGLRTETTTAVYTDEEDGVVAEEEEEHGDEDDAKIHEEL
;
A
#
# COMPACT_ATOMS: atom_id res chain seq x y z
N MET A 1 -18.64 55.09 -34.34
CA MET A 1 -18.71 55.02 -32.86
C MET A 1 -19.72 54.01 -32.30
N LYS A 2 -20.89 53.74 -32.93
CA LYS A 2 -21.87 52.76 -32.39
C LYS A 2 -21.50 51.27 -32.52
N SER A 3 -20.66 50.91 -33.50
CA SER A 3 -20.23 49.51 -33.72
C SER A 3 -19.10 49.07 -32.78
N GLN A 4 -18.13 49.94 -32.48
CA GLN A 4 -17.04 49.66 -31.53
C GLN A 4 -17.56 49.47 -30.09
N LEU A 5 -18.60 50.23 -29.70
CA LEU A 5 -19.20 50.10 -28.36
C LEU A 5 -19.91 48.74 -28.17
N ARG A 6 -20.49 48.16 -29.22
CA ARG A 6 -21.17 46.85 -29.14
C ARG A 6 -20.17 45.69 -29.02
N ILE A 7 -19.01 45.79 -29.66
CA ILE A 7 -17.95 44.78 -29.59
C ILE A 7 -17.29 44.80 -28.21
N SER A 8 -17.03 45.97 -27.64
CA SER A 8 -16.51 46.08 -26.27
C SER A 8 -17.50 45.57 -25.22
N ILE A 9 -18.81 45.78 -25.40
CA ILE A 9 -19.83 45.25 -24.49
C ILE A 9 -19.95 43.73 -24.61
N LEU A 10 -19.87 43.15 -25.81
CA LEU A 10 -19.88 41.69 -26.00
C LEU A 10 -18.61 41.01 -25.45
N LEU A 11 -17.45 41.64 -25.58
CA LEU A 11 -16.20 41.15 -25.00
C LEU A 11 -16.23 41.25 -23.47
N LEU A 12 -16.72 42.35 -22.90
CA LEU A 12 -16.97 42.48 -21.45
C LEU A 12 -17.98 41.44 -20.95
N PHE A 13 -19.04 41.16 -21.70
CA PHE A 13 -20.03 40.14 -21.34
C PHE A 13 -19.44 38.72 -21.42
N SER A 14 -18.56 38.44 -22.39
CA SER A 14 -17.81 37.17 -22.46
C SER A 14 -16.77 37.03 -21.33
N TYR A 15 -16.15 38.15 -20.92
CA TYR A 15 -15.22 38.19 -19.79
C TYR A 15 -15.96 38.02 -18.45
N PHE A 16 -17.15 38.62 -18.32
CA PHE A 16 -18.04 38.43 -17.16
C PHE A 16 -18.63 37.01 -17.09
N LEU A 17 -18.99 36.39 -18.22
CA LEU A 17 -19.41 34.98 -18.28
C LEU A 17 -18.26 34.02 -17.93
N SER A 18 -17.01 34.37 -18.24
CA SER A 18 -15.84 33.59 -17.83
C SER A 18 -15.46 33.78 -16.35
N LEU A 19 -15.95 34.84 -15.69
CA LEU A 19 -15.75 35.12 -14.26
C LEU A 19 -16.80 34.45 -13.36
N CYS A 20 -17.88 33.93 -13.93
CA CYS A 20 -18.94 33.18 -13.23
C CYS A 20 -18.92 31.68 -13.58
N ALA A 21 -17.75 31.11 -13.83
CA ALA A 21 -17.57 29.69 -13.58
C ALA A 21 -17.50 29.54 -12.05
N GLU A 22 -18.65 29.43 -11.39
CA GLU A 22 -18.68 28.82 -10.06
C GLU A 22 -17.96 27.49 -10.22
N LYS A 23 -16.85 27.30 -9.48
CA LYS A 23 -16.18 26.02 -9.41
C LYS A 23 -17.27 25.01 -9.03
N ILE A 24 -17.52 24.05 -9.91
CA ILE A 24 -18.35 22.90 -9.56
C ILE A 24 -17.69 22.28 -8.34
N ASP A 25 -18.41 22.29 -7.22
CA ASP A 25 -17.93 21.72 -5.98
C ASP A 25 -18.05 20.20 -6.06
N ASP A 26 -16.99 19.56 -6.56
CA ASP A 26 -16.87 18.10 -6.64
C ASP A 26 -16.82 17.43 -5.25
N SER A 27 -16.89 18.18 -4.13
CA SER A 27 -17.01 17.60 -2.79
C SER A 27 -18.42 17.12 -2.47
N ILE A 28 -19.45 17.61 -3.19
CA ILE A 28 -20.86 17.27 -2.94
C ILE A 28 -21.24 16.04 -3.75
N HIS A 29 -21.39 14.91 -3.04
CA HIS A 29 -21.71 13.63 -3.67
C HIS A 29 -23.19 13.33 -3.55
N TYR A 30 -23.81 12.78 -4.59
CA TYR A 30 -25.20 12.32 -4.56
C TYR A 30 -25.30 10.83 -4.88
N TYR A 31 -26.22 10.13 -4.22
CA TYR A 31 -26.61 8.78 -4.61
C TYR A 31 -28.13 8.67 -4.74
N ILE A 32 -28.58 7.82 -5.65
CA ILE A 32 -29.99 7.63 -5.93
C ILE A 32 -30.49 6.40 -5.19
N GLN A 33 -31.55 6.57 -4.38
CA GLN A 33 -32.31 5.46 -3.83
C GLN A 33 -33.69 5.39 -4.47
N PHE A 34 -34.05 4.20 -4.95
CA PHE A 34 -35.36 3.93 -5.53
C PHE A 34 -36.33 3.39 -4.48
N THR A 35 -37.59 3.81 -4.57
CA THR A 35 -38.66 3.40 -3.66
C THR A 35 -40.01 3.42 -4.36
N ASN A 36 -40.98 2.65 -3.87
CA ASN A 36 -42.38 2.71 -4.30
C ASN A 36 -43.28 3.35 -3.24
N ASP A 37 -42.73 3.73 -2.08
CA ASP A 37 -43.47 4.29 -0.98
C ASP A 37 -43.93 5.73 -1.26
N LEU A 38 -45.24 5.87 -1.45
CA LEU A 38 -45.93 7.14 -1.66
C LEU A 38 -45.89 8.07 -0.43
N SER A 39 -45.58 7.54 0.77
CA SER A 39 -45.51 8.34 2.01
C SER A 39 -44.36 9.37 2.00
N ILE A 40 -43.37 9.16 1.13
CA ILE A 40 -42.20 10.02 0.91
C ILE A 40 -42.59 11.29 0.15
N ILE A 41 -43.63 11.20 -0.69
CA ILE A 41 -44.17 12.31 -1.46
C ILE A 41 -45.44 12.78 -0.72
N LYS A 42 -45.26 13.70 0.23
CA LYS A 42 -46.40 14.39 0.85
C LYS A 42 -47.06 15.26 -0.23
N GLU A 43 -48.08 14.69 -0.87
CA GLU A 43 -48.81 15.21 -2.04
C GLU A 43 -47.96 15.26 -3.33
N PRO A 44 -48.18 14.37 -4.31
CA PRO A 44 -47.46 14.44 -5.58
C PRO A 44 -47.83 15.74 -6.30
N PRO A 45 -46.84 16.56 -6.70
CA PRO A 45 -47.11 17.79 -7.44
C PRO A 45 -47.88 17.46 -8.71
N THR A 46 -48.91 18.25 -9.03
CA THR A 46 -49.61 18.09 -10.31
C THR A 46 -48.65 18.44 -11.46
N LEU A 47 -48.98 18.04 -12.69
CA LEU A 47 -48.16 18.35 -13.88
C LEU A 47 -47.87 19.86 -14.00
N GLU A 48 -48.77 20.72 -13.51
CA GLU A 48 -48.62 22.18 -13.48
C GLU A 48 -47.71 22.65 -12.32
N ASP A 49 -47.68 21.95 -11.19
CA ASP A 49 -46.84 22.29 -10.03
C ASP A 49 -45.37 21.86 -10.21
N SER A 50 -45.11 20.84 -11.06
CA SER A 50 -43.77 20.30 -11.31
C SER A 50 -42.85 21.26 -12.09
N GLU A 51 -43.41 22.23 -12.83
CA GLU A 51 -42.63 23.31 -13.45
C GLU A 51 -42.25 24.42 -12.44
N SER A 52 -42.81 24.40 -11.23
CA SER A 52 -42.66 25.47 -10.24
C SER A 52 -41.83 25.11 -9.00
N SER A 53 -41.51 23.83 -8.79
CA SER A 53 -40.72 23.36 -7.64
C SER A 53 -39.37 22.82 -8.08
N ASP A 54 -38.29 23.49 -7.68
CA ASP A 54 -36.89 23.07 -7.91
C ASP A 54 -36.52 21.77 -7.16
N ASP A 55 -37.43 21.25 -6.33
CA ASP A 55 -37.23 20.10 -5.44
C ASP A 55 -37.50 18.75 -6.11
N TYR A 56 -38.23 18.72 -7.24
CA TYR A 56 -38.67 17.46 -7.86
C TYR A 56 -38.33 17.39 -9.35
N VAL A 57 -37.83 16.24 -9.79
CA VAL A 57 -37.49 15.96 -11.19
C VAL A 57 -38.19 14.70 -11.65
N ARG A 58 -38.92 14.78 -12.77
CA ARG A 58 -39.56 13.63 -13.41
C ARG A 58 -38.64 13.06 -14.49
N ILE A 59 -38.30 11.77 -14.38
CA ILE A 59 -37.42 11.07 -15.32
C ILE A 59 -38.08 9.79 -15.84
N MET A 60 -37.65 9.31 -17.00
CA MET A 60 -38.16 8.09 -17.61
C MET A 60 -36.99 7.20 -18.07
N SER A 61 -37.04 5.91 -17.75
CA SER A 61 -36.00 4.97 -18.17
C SER A 61 -36.11 4.61 -19.66
N LYS A 62 -35.05 3.99 -20.20
CA LYS A 62 -35.05 3.39 -21.55
C LYS A 62 -36.14 2.33 -21.74
N ASN A 63 -36.56 1.66 -20.66
CA ASN A 63 -37.64 0.68 -20.66
C ASN A 63 -39.00 1.31 -20.38
N ASN A 64 -39.11 2.64 -20.47
CA ASN A 64 -40.35 3.40 -20.27
C ASN A 64 -40.91 3.33 -18.83
N GLU A 65 -40.03 3.15 -17.84
CA GLU A 65 -40.38 3.20 -16.41
C GLU A 65 -40.34 4.66 -15.94
N GLN A 66 -41.39 5.12 -15.26
CA GLN A 66 -41.54 6.51 -14.81
C GLN A 66 -41.08 6.70 -13.37
N PHE A 67 -40.25 7.71 -13.14
CA PHE A 67 -39.78 8.08 -11.82
C PHE A 67 -40.02 9.55 -11.50
N LEU A 68 -40.31 9.81 -10.23
CA LEU A 68 -40.31 11.16 -9.65
C LEU A 68 -39.25 11.23 -8.57
N CYS A 69 -38.20 12.00 -8.79
CA CYS A 69 -37.05 12.12 -7.92
C CYS A 69 -37.09 13.42 -7.11
N LYS A 70 -36.96 13.32 -5.79
CA LYS A 70 -36.81 14.46 -4.90
C LYS A 70 -35.32 14.78 -4.73
N LEU A 71 -34.93 15.99 -5.11
CA LEU A 71 -33.58 16.52 -4.89
C LEU A 71 -33.43 16.96 -3.42
N PRO A 72 -32.32 16.60 -2.75
CA PRO A 72 -32.08 17.04 -1.39
C PRO A 72 -31.70 18.52 -1.39
N GLN A 73 -32.33 19.29 -0.50
CA GLN A 73 -31.91 20.66 -0.21
C GLN A 73 -30.60 20.63 0.57
N ILE A 74 -29.51 21.08 -0.05
CA ILE A 74 -28.21 21.16 0.62
C ILE A 74 -28.20 22.42 1.45
N VAL A 75 -28.36 22.24 2.76
CA VAL A 75 -28.01 23.29 3.70
C VAL A 75 -26.48 23.29 3.77
N PRO A 76 -25.79 24.40 3.40
CA PRO A 76 -24.35 24.49 3.61
C PRO A 76 -24.08 24.22 5.08
N ASP A 77 -23.14 23.33 5.36
CA ASP A 77 -22.77 23.03 6.72
C ASP A 77 -22.39 24.32 7.46
N GLU A 78 -23.08 24.59 8.56
CA GLU A 78 -22.52 25.51 9.55
C GLU A 78 -21.16 24.90 9.94
N GLU A 79 -20.07 25.63 9.65
CA GLU A 79 -18.73 25.25 10.09
C GLU A 79 -18.77 25.04 11.60
N LYS A 80 -18.95 23.79 12.04
CA LYS A 80 -18.84 23.44 13.45
C LYS A 80 -17.40 23.74 13.84
N THR A 81 -17.18 24.84 14.56
CA THR A 81 -15.91 25.12 15.18
C THR A 81 -15.66 24.01 16.20
N VAL A 82 -14.90 23.00 15.80
CA VAL A 82 -14.49 21.92 16.69
C VAL A 82 -13.52 22.55 17.68
N GLU A 83 -13.98 22.82 18.91
CA GLU A 83 -13.10 23.26 20.00
C GLU A 83 -12.11 22.13 20.30
N TYR A 84 -10.90 22.25 19.75
CA TYR A 84 -9.82 21.31 19.98
C TYR A 84 -8.92 21.79 21.12
N SER A 85 -8.85 21.01 22.19
CA SER A 85 -8.03 21.29 23.37
C SER A 85 -6.71 20.52 23.41
N GLY A 86 -6.35 19.82 22.32
CA GLY A 86 -5.13 19.03 22.22
C GLY A 86 -3.90 19.83 21.79
N LEU A 87 -2.84 19.12 21.39
CA LEU A 87 -1.57 19.73 21.00
C LEU A 87 -1.66 20.35 19.60
N THR A 88 -1.02 21.50 19.41
CA THR A 88 -0.91 22.12 18.09
C THR A 88 -0.18 21.20 17.11
N ALA A 89 -0.44 21.35 15.80
CA ALA A 89 0.22 20.56 14.75
C ALA A 89 1.75 20.52 14.88
N GLY A 90 2.38 21.69 15.08
CA GLY A 90 3.83 21.76 15.31
C GLY A 90 4.28 20.98 16.54
N LYS A 91 3.49 20.98 17.62
CA LYS A 91 3.82 20.24 18.84
C LYS A 91 3.61 18.73 18.71
N LEU A 92 2.63 18.30 17.91
CA LEU A 92 2.45 16.90 17.54
C LEU A 92 3.68 16.35 16.82
N LEU A 93 4.17 17.09 15.81
CA LEU A 93 5.38 16.72 15.08
C LEU A 93 6.63 16.75 15.99
N GLU A 94 6.75 17.76 16.85
CA GLU A 94 7.90 17.87 17.77
C GLU A 94 7.99 16.69 18.75
N THR A 95 6.85 16.26 19.29
CA THR A 95 6.80 15.29 20.39
C THR A 95 7.41 13.94 20.00
N ILE A 96 7.27 13.54 18.74
CA ILE A 96 7.75 12.25 18.24
C ILE A 96 8.85 12.48 17.20
N LEU A 97 8.57 13.19 16.10
CA LEU A 97 9.52 13.27 14.98
C LEU A 97 10.80 14.00 15.34
N TYR A 98 10.70 15.15 16.01
CA TYR A 98 11.86 16.00 16.26
C TYR A 98 12.67 15.48 17.47
N LYS A 99 11.99 15.07 18.54
CA LYS A 99 12.62 14.53 19.75
C LYS A 99 13.31 13.20 19.52
N GLU A 100 12.67 12.27 18.82
CA GLU A 100 13.24 10.96 18.47
C GLU A 100 14.17 11.03 17.25
N LYS A 101 14.36 12.24 16.68
CA LYS A 101 15.27 12.51 15.54
C LYS A 101 14.99 11.64 14.32
N LEU A 102 13.73 11.28 14.09
CA LEU A 102 13.31 10.42 12.99
C LEU A 102 13.61 11.08 11.64
N CYS A 103 13.85 10.25 10.62
CA CYS A 103 14.01 10.70 9.25
C CYS A 103 13.12 9.90 8.30
N SER A 104 12.55 10.58 7.31
CA SER A 104 11.85 9.97 6.19
C SER A 104 12.76 9.91 4.95
N TYR A 105 12.51 8.94 4.09
CA TYR A 105 13.30 8.70 2.88
C TYR A 105 12.40 8.54 1.66
N LEU A 106 12.83 9.06 0.52
CA LEU A 106 12.29 8.78 -0.81
C LEU A 106 13.45 8.47 -1.73
N ILE A 107 13.39 7.35 -2.42
CA ILE A 107 14.36 6.99 -3.46
C ILE A 107 13.68 7.29 -4.79
N ASP A 108 14.26 8.22 -5.54
CA ASP A 108 13.88 8.55 -6.91
C ASP A 108 14.92 7.97 -7.87
N VAL A 109 14.69 8.08 -9.19
CA VAL A 109 15.46 7.42 -10.25
C VAL A 109 16.98 7.67 -10.10
N TYR A 110 17.37 8.90 -9.79
CA TYR A 110 18.77 9.28 -9.60
C TYR A 110 19.07 9.77 -8.18
N TRP A 111 18.15 10.51 -7.55
CA TRP A 111 18.38 11.09 -6.23
C TRP A 111 17.72 10.29 -5.11
N THR A 112 18.40 10.14 -3.98
CA THR A 112 17.77 9.75 -2.72
C THR A 112 17.54 11.00 -1.87
N TYR A 113 16.31 11.23 -1.45
CA TYR A 113 15.93 12.31 -0.56
C TYR A 113 15.79 11.80 0.86
N GLN A 114 16.35 12.56 1.81
CA GLN A 114 16.21 12.30 3.23
C GLN A 114 15.75 13.58 3.92
N VAL A 115 14.65 13.48 4.67
CA VAL A 115 14.19 14.55 5.56
C VAL A 115 14.33 14.07 6.98
N CYS A 116 15.31 14.61 7.69
CA CYS A 116 15.44 14.42 9.13
C CYS A 116 14.65 15.51 9.84
N HIS A 117 13.49 15.14 10.38
CA HIS A 117 12.48 16.07 10.86
C HIS A 117 13.03 16.97 11.97
N GLY A 118 12.84 18.29 11.82
CA GLY A 118 13.36 19.28 12.77
C GLY A 118 14.87 19.49 12.70
N ARG A 119 15.55 18.97 11.67
CA ARG A 119 17.00 19.09 11.49
C ARG A 119 17.38 19.60 10.11
N TYR A 120 17.27 18.75 9.09
CA TYR A 120 17.69 19.07 7.73
C TYR A 120 16.98 18.22 6.69
N ALA A 121 16.96 18.72 5.46
CA ALA A 121 16.57 18.00 4.27
C ALA A 121 17.77 17.94 3.32
N ILE A 122 18.08 16.74 2.81
CA ILE A 122 19.15 16.53 1.85
C ILE A 122 18.68 15.68 0.67
N GLN A 123 19.34 15.86 -0.47
CA GLN A 123 19.38 14.87 -1.54
C GLN A 123 20.80 14.32 -1.65
N PHE A 124 20.94 13.05 -1.98
CA PHE A 124 22.23 12.45 -2.25
C PHE A 124 22.13 11.33 -3.30
N HIS A 125 23.24 11.10 -4.00
CA HIS A 125 23.40 10.02 -4.97
C HIS A 125 24.69 9.28 -4.63
N GLU A 126 24.64 7.95 -4.64
CA GLU A 126 25.76 7.08 -4.28
C GLU A 126 26.11 6.15 -5.45
N ASP A 127 27.29 6.35 -6.01
CA ASP A 127 27.86 5.55 -7.09
C ASP A 127 28.92 4.58 -6.57
N LYS A 128 28.90 3.32 -7.03
CA LYS A 128 29.98 2.36 -6.75
C LYS A 128 31.06 2.48 -7.82
N MET A 129 32.26 2.91 -7.40
CA MET A 129 33.44 2.92 -8.26
C MET A 129 33.98 1.49 -8.47
N LEU A 130 34.72 1.27 -9.57
CA LEU A 130 35.29 -0.03 -9.97
C LEU A 130 36.21 -0.66 -8.90
N ASN A 131 36.74 0.13 -7.97
CA ASN A 131 37.56 -0.31 -6.85
C ASN A 131 36.74 -0.73 -5.60
N GLY A 132 35.41 -0.72 -5.68
CA GLY A 132 34.52 -1.01 -4.55
C GLY A 132 34.29 0.17 -3.60
N GLN A 133 34.88 1.34 -3.86
CA GLN A 133 34.66 2.55 -3.08
C GLN A 133 33.35 3.22 -3.48
N ILE A 134 32.55 3.62 -2.49
CA ILE A 134 31.29 4.34 -2.71
C ILE A 134 31.58 5.84 -2.79
N SER A 135 31.17 6.46 -3.89
CA SER A 135 31.25 7.90 -4.14
C SER A 135 29.89 8.53 -3.87
N ARG A 136 29.81 9.41 -2.87
CA ARG A 136 28.58 10.08 -2.47
C ARG A 136 28.59 11.54 -2.92
N THR A 137 27.61 11.93 -3.73
CA THR A 137 27.31 13.33 -4.06
C THR A 137 26.11 13.75 -3.24
N GLU A 138 26.26 14.75 -2.36
CA GLU A 138 25.19 15.19 -1.47
C GLU A 138 24.97 16.71 -1.54
N TYR A 139 23.70 17.12 -1.45
CA TYR A 139 23.28 18.51 -1.41
C TYR A 139 22.26 18.72 -0.29
N TYR A 140 22.52 19.70 0.57
CA TYR A 140 21.51 20.17 1.52
C TYR A 140 20.48 21.00 0.79
N LEU A 141 19.21 20.59 0.92
CA LEU A 141 18.04 21.29 0.41
C LEU A 141 17.51 22.32 1.41
N GLY A 142 17.91 22.18 2.68
CA GLY A 142 17.72 23.17 3.71
C GLY A 142 17.94 22.59 5.11
N ASN A 143 18.01 23.48 6.09
CA ASN A 143 18.11 23.23 7.51
C ASN A 143 16.85 23.78 8.18
N PHE A 144 16.37 23.11 9.20
CA PHE A 144 15.11 23.46 9.87
C PHE A 144 15.18 24.87 10.47
N ASP A 145 14.20 25.72 10.11
CA ASP A 145 14.05 27.07 10.66
C ASP A 145 12.76 27.18 11.47
N ALA A 146 12.91 27.15 12.80
CA ALA A 146 11.79 27.27 13.73
C ALA A 146 11.11 28.65 13.67
N SER A 147 11.86 29.72 13.39
CA SER A 147 11.33 31.09 13.36
C SER A 147 10.47 31.33 12.12
N LEU A 148 10.94 30.88 10.97
CA LEU A 148 10.21 30.99 9.71
C LEU A 148 8.96 30.08 9.72
N THR A 149 9.10 28.87 10.26
CA THR A 149 7.97 27.93 10.43
C THR A 149 6.86 28.51 11.32
N ALA A 150 7.21 29.26 12.37
CA ALA A 150 6.22 29.93 13.21
C ALA A 150 5.47 31.01 12.42
N SER A 151 6.17 31.80 11.60
CA SER A 151 5.57 32.87 10.80
C SER A 151 4.65 32.37 9.68
N THR A 152 4.97 31.24 9.04
CA THR A 152 4.15 30.66 7.95
C THR A 152 2.82 30.09 8.45
N ASN A 153 2.78 29.65 9.71
CA ASN A 153 1.60 29.03 10.33
C ASN A 153 0.89 29.95 11.32
N GLU A 154 1.02 31.29 11.18
CA GLU A 154 0.30 32.27 12.00
C GLU A 154 -1.23 32.22 11.81
N ASN A 155 -1.71 31.60 10.72
CA ASN A 155 -3.13 31.42 10.46
C ASN A 155 -3.75 30.34 11.37
N ILE A 156 -4.89 30.67 11.99
CA ILE A 156 -5.62 29.75 12.89
C ILE A 156 -6.15 28.52 12.14
N LYS A 157 -6.47 28.64 10.84
CA LYS A 157 -6.98 27.55 10.00
C LYS A 157 -5.91 27.03 9.03
N PRO A 158 -5.71 25.71 8.89
CA PRO A 158 -4.73 25.15 7.98
C PRO A 158 -5.09 25.43 6.51
N GLN A 159 -4.07 25.68 5.70
CA GLN A 159 -4.21 25.77 4.25
C GLN A 159 -4.41 24.37 3.66
N THR A 160 -5.05 24.28 2.49
CA THR A 160 -5.25 23.03 1.76
C THR A 160 -4.38 22.94 0.52
N ARG A 161 -3.95 21.72 0.20
CA ARG A 161 -3.18 21.38 -1.00
C ARG A 161 -3.89 20.26 -1.76
N ARG A 162 -4.16 20.50 -3.04
CA ARG A 162 -4.72 19.49 -3.95
C ARG A 162 -3.65 18.44 -4.29
N ILE A 163 -3.89 17.19 -3.93
CA ILE A 163 -3.04 16.03 -4.20
C ILE A 163 -3.95 14.92 -4.74
N GLU A 164 -3.65 14.39 -5.93
CA GLU A 164 -4.43 13.28 -6.53
C GLU A 164 -5.96 13.50 -6.55
N ASN A 165 -6.40 14.73 -6.85
CA ASN A 165 -7.81 15.17 -6.85
C ASN A 165 -8.51 15.24 -5.49
N GLU A 166 -7.78 15.26 -4.38
CA GLU A 166 -8.32 15.53 -3.06
C GLU A 166 -7.59 16.72 -2.41
N ASP A 167 -8.31 17.50 -1.61
CA ASP A 167 -7.77 18.66 -0.92
C ASP A 167 -7.36 18.29 0.51
N TYR A 168 -6.05 18.21 0.73
CA TYR A 168 -5.47 17.87 2.02
C TYR A 168 -5.13 19.14 2.80
N PRO A 169 -5.69 19.36 4.00
CA PRO A 169 -5.17 20.38 4.90
C PRO A 169 -3.78 19.97 5.38
N TYR A 170 -2.85 20.93 5.38
CA TYR A 170 -1.44 20.62 5.59
C TYR A 170 -0.76 21.59 6.55
N TYR A 171 0.29 21.09 7.21
CA TYR A 171 1.17 21.89 8.08
C TYR A 171 2.50 22.12 7.37
N SER A 172 2.89 23.38 7.16
CA SER A 172 4.12 23.73 6.44
C SER A 172 5.29 23.95 7.39
N VAL A 173 6.46 23.41 7.06
CA VAL A 173 7.70 23.60 7.80
C VAL A 173 8.79 24.05 6.85
N SER A 174 9.34 25.25 7.07
CA SER A 174 10.34 25.80 6.18
C SER A 174 11.76 25.42 6.59
N TYR A 175 12.54 24.99 5.60
CA TYR A 175 13.95 24.64 5.71
C TYR A 175 14.77 25.58 4.81
N ASN A 176 15.81 26.20 5.36
CA ASN A 176 16.61 27.21 4.66
C ASN A 176 18.12 26.99 4.86
N HIS A 177 18.95 27.88 4.32
CA HIS A 177 20.41 27.76 4.43
C HIS A 177 20.94 26.41 3.91
N GLY A 178 20.38 25.89 2.81
CA GLY A 178 20.91 24.72 2.13
C GLY A 178 22.25 25.01 1.42
N THR A 179 22.76 24.01 0.72
CA THR A 179 23.93 24.18 -0.15
C THR A 179 23.67 25.27 -1.19
N THR A 180 24.70 26.05 -1.52
CA THR A 180 24.59 27.11 -2.53
C THR A 180 24.23 26.52 -3.88
N CYS A 181 23.18 27.07 -4.49
CA CYS A 181 22.76 26.75 -5.83
C CYS A 181 23.75 27.30 -6.85
N ASP A 182 24.19 26.45 -7.76
CA ASP A 182 25.06 26.78 -8.89
C ASP A 182 24.36 27.68 -9.92
N VAL A 183 23.05 27.54 -10.08
CA VAL A 183 22.24 28.33 -11.02
C VAL A 183 21.92 29.72 -10.46
N THR A 184 21.41 29.80 -9.23
CA THR A 184 20.89 31.06 -8.66
C THR A 184 21.89 31.79 -7.77
N GLY A 185 22.97 31.11 -7.34
CA GLY A 185 23.95 31.62 -6.38
C GLY A 185 23.42 31.76 -4.94
N LYS A 186 22.14 31.42 -4.69
CA LYS A 186 21.51 31.50 -3.36
C LYS A 186 21.49 30.11 -2.68
N PRO A 187 21.45 30.05 -1.34
CA PRO A 187 21.23 28.79 -0.63
C PRO A 187 19.91 28.14 -1.06
N ARG A 188 19.93 26.81 -1.25
CA ARG A 188 18.70 26.02 -1.47
C ARG A 188 17.74 26.17 -0.29
N THR A 189 16.45 26.17 -0.58
CA THR A 189 15.37 26.22 0.42
C THR A 189 14.33 25.15 0.12
N THR A 190 13.65 24.67 1.16
CA THR A 190 12.63 23.62 1.03
C THR A 190 11.45 23.90 1.94
N ASP A 191 10.24 23.79 1.40
CA ASP A 191 9.02 23.74 2.21
C ASP A 191 8.58 22.29 2.38
N VAL A 192 8.65 21.81 3.62
CA VAL A 192 8.24 20.45 3.98
C VAL A 192 6.79 20.50 4.47
N VAL A 193 5.91 19.89 3.69
CA VAL A 193 4.46 19.92 3.86
C VAL A 193 3.99 18.60 4.47
N TYR A 194 3.42 18.63 5.67
CA TYR A 194 2.88 17.45 6.33
C TYR A 194 1.37 17.33 6.11
N ILE A 195 0.91 16.17 5.66
CA ILE A 195 -0.51 15.84 5.48
C ILE A 195 -0.92 14.67 6.39
N CYS A 196 -2.17 14.69 6.85
CA CYS A 196 -2.74 13.57 7.60
C CYS A 196 -3.08 12.42 6.65
N VAL A 197 -2.50 11.25 6.89
CA VAL A 197 -2.90 9.99 6.27
C VAL A 197 -2.95 8.91 7.34
N GLU A 198 -4.11 8.31 7.53
CA GLU A 198 -4.29 7.27 8.55
C GLU A 198 -3.42 6.04 8.24
N LYS A 199 -2.88 5.42 9.29
CA LYS A 199 -2.08 4.18 9.21
C LYS A 199 -0.77 4.31 8.41
N VAL A 200 -0.31 5.53 8.09
CA VAL A 200 0.97 5.78 7.43
C VAL A 200 1.92 6.52 8.37
N GLN A 201 3.08 5.93 8.63
CA GLN A 201 4.09 6.53 9.50
C GLN A 201 5.17 7.26 8.68
N ASN A 202 5.07 8.59 8.64
CA ASN A 202 6.12 9.52 8.24
C ASN A 202 6.84 9.14 6.94
N LYS A 203 6.09 8.99 5.85
CA LYS A 203 6.63 8.67 4.52
C LYS A 203 6.64 9.91 3.64
N ILE A 204 7.69 10.10 2.85
CA ILE A 204 7.69 11.12 1.80
C ILE A 204 6.80 10.60 0.67
N LEU A 205 5.79 11.39 0.30
CA LEU A 205 4.90 11.14 -0.84
C LEU A 205 5.56 11.62 -2.14
N SER A 206 6.06 12.85 -2.14
CA SER A 206 6.62 13.47 -3.34
C SER A 206 7.68 14.52 -2.99
N VAL A 207 8.59 14.74 -3.93
CA VAL A 207 9.57 15.83 -3.92
C VAL A 207 9.46 16.55 -5.25
N THR A 208 9.21 17.86 -5.21
CA THR A 208 9.02 18.68 -6.40
C THR A 208 9.88 19.94 -6.31
N GLU A 209 10.68 20.21 -7.33
CA GLU A 209 11.35 21.51 -7.47
C GLU A 209 10.37 22.52 -8.09
N ILE A 210 9.77 23.36 -7.25
CA ILE A 210 8.72 24.31 -7.67
C ILE A 210 9.30 25.55 -8.36
N SER A 211 10.56 25.88 -8.06
CA SER A 211 11.37 26.84 -8.81
C SER A 211 12.85 26.54 -8.59
N SER A 212 13.75 27.11 -9.38
CA SER A 212 15.17 26.76 -9.35
C SER A 212 15.76 26.82 -7.93
N CYS A 213 16.19 25.68 -7.41
CA CYS A 213 16.76 25.47 -6.07
C CYS A 213 15.80 25.75 -4.90
N HIS A 214 14.49 25.71 -5.15
CA HIS A 214 13.44 25.77 -4.16
C HIS A 214 12.52 24.56 -4.29
N TYR A 215 12.46 23.76 -3.24
CA TYR A 215 11.82 22.45 -3.25
C TYR A 215 10.57 22.44 -2.36
N GLU A 216 9.63 21.58 -2.71
CA GLU A 216 8.49 21.21 -1.88
C GLU A 216 8.56 19.70 -1.65
N ILE A 217 8.47 19.27 -0.39
CA ILE A 217 8.47 17.86 -0.01
C ILE A 217 7.20 17.55 0.77
N VAL A 218 6.38 16.63 0.27
CA VAL A 218 5.14 16.22 0.93
C VAL A 218 5.39 14.99 1.78
N ILE A 219 4.98 15.03 3.05
CA ILE A 219 5.14 13.95 4.03
C ILE A 219 3.78 13.50 4.52
N MET A 220 3.49 12.21 4.36
CA MET A 220 2.33 11.52 4.93
C MET A 220 2.62 11.09 6.36
N THR A 221 1.77 11.49 7.30
CA THR A 221 1.89 11.09 8.71
C THR A 221 0.52 10.92 9.37
N ASP A 222 0.41 9.90 10.21
CA ASP A 222 -0.75 9.66 11.07
C ASP A 222 -0.79 10.60 12.29
N LEU A 223 0.34 11.23 12.64
CA LEU A 223 0.44 12.12 13.81
C LEU A 223 -0.45 13.34 13.68
N LEU A 224 -0.52 13.89 12.47
CA LEU A 224 -1.31 15.08 12.18
C LEU A 224 -2.81 14.79 12.22
N CYS A 225 -3.21 13.53 12.04
CA CYS A 225 -4.60 13.07 12.15
C CYS A 225 -5.17 13.17 13.57
N ARG A 226 -4.34 13.42 14.59
CA ARG A 226 -4.80 13.73 15.96
C ARG A 226 -5.41 15.12 16.07
N HIS A 227 -5.15 15.99 15.09
CA HIS A 227 -5.73 17.32 15.02
C HIS A 227 -6.91 17.32 14.04
N PRO A 228 -8.11 17.73 14.46
CA PRO A 228 -9.33 17.60 13.65
C PRO A 228 -9.27 18.42 12.37
N GLU A 229 -8.68 19.62 12.40
CA GLU A 229 -8.59 20.49 11.22
C GLU A 229 -7.68 19.98 10.10
N TYR A 230 -6.84 18.97 10.37
CA TYR A 230 -5.97 18.37 9.37
C TYR A 230 -6.52 17.05 8.80
N ARG A 231 -7.65 16.56 9.33
CA ARG A 231 -8.35 15.42 8.73
C ARG A 231 -9.04 15.87 7.46
N ILE A 232 -9.06 14.99 6.46
CA ILE A 232 -9.89 15.19 5.28
C ILE A 232 -11.35 15.23 5.73
N SER A 233 -12.10 16.23 5.29
CA SER A 233 -13.53 16.31 5.51
C SER A 233 -14.21 15.09 4.88
N GLU A 234 -15.01 14.36 5.66
CA GLU A 234 -15.81 13.25 5.14
C GLU A 234 -16.73 13.79 4.04
N LYS A 235 -16.62 13.22 2.83
CA LYS A 235 -17.54 13.51 1.71
C LYS A 235 -18.95 13.12 2.14
N ARG A 236 -19.84 14.10 2.29
CA ARG A 236 -21.24 13.84 2.66
C ARG A 236 -22.00 13.38 1.43
N ASN A 237 -22.50 12.16 1.49
CA ASN A 237 -23.35 11.60 0.45
C ASN A 237 -24.80 12.08 0.65
N HIS A 238 -25.27 12.93 -0.26
CA HIS A 238 -26.63 13.43 -0.30
C HIS A 238 -27.54 12.43 -1.03
N LYS A 239 -28.64 12.05 -0.38
CA LYS A 239 -29.58 11.06 -0.91
C LYS A 239 -30.61 11.71 -1.83
N ILE A 240 -30.67 11.28 -3.09
CA ILE A 240 -31.76 11.56 -4.02
C ILE A 240 -32.77 10.41 -3.91
N LEU A 241 -34.02 10.73 -3.58
CA LEU A 241 -35.09 9.73 -3.44
C LEU A 241 -35.91 9.71 -4.73
N CYS A 242 -35.86 8.61 -5.47
CA CYS A 242 -36.62 8.41 -6.70
C CYS A 242 -37.77 7.44 -6.50
N TRP A 243 -38.99 7.94 -6.61
CA TRP A 243 -40.20 7.13 -6.57
C TRP A 243 -40.51 6.53 -7.93
N ASN A 244 -40.64 5.20 -8.01
CA ASN A 244 -41.07 4.50 -9.23
C ASN A 244 -42.59 4.35 -9.25
N GLN A 245 -43.23 4.93 -10.26
CA GLN A 245 -44.69 4.92 -10.37
C GLN A 245 -45.26 3.59 -10.85
N ASP A 246 -44.44 2.83 -11.58
CA ASP A 246 -44.84 1.58 -12.24
C ASP A 246 -44.54 0.36 -11.36
N ALA A 247 -43.83 0.55 -10.24
CA ALA A 247 -43.42 -0.49 -9.32
C ALA A 247 -44.59 -1.01 -8.47
N LYS A 248 -44.77 -2.34 -8.46
CA LYS A 248 -45.82 -3.01 -7.69
C LYS A 248 -45.47 -3.20 -6.21
N ASN A 249 -44.18 -3.23 -5.89
CA ASN A 249 -43.63 -3.39 -4.55
C ASN A 249 -42.26 -2.71 -4.48
N GLU A 250 -41.71 -2.57 -3.26
CA GLU A 250 -40.42 -1.90 -3.04
C GLU A 250 -39.24 -2.60 -3.75
N LYS A 251 -39.32 -3.93 -3.97
CA LYS A 251 -38.28 -4.69 -4.69
C LYS A 251 -38.26 -4.37 -6.19
N ASP A 252 -39.41 -4.02 -6.75
CA ASP A 252 -39.58 -3.62 -8.15
C ASP A 252 -39.37 -2.09 -8.34
N ALA A 253 -39.08 -1.35 -7.26
CA ALA A 253 -38.88 0.09 -7.33
C ALA A 253 -37.62 0.48 -8.10
N LYS A 254 -36.58 -0.36 -8.03
CA LYS A 254 -35.32 -0.14 -8.73
C LYS A 254 -35.49 -0.36 -10.24
N PRO A 255 -34.88 0.47 -11.12
CA PRO A 255 -35.01 0.30 -12.57
C PRO A 255 -34.59 -1.10 -13.01
N MET A 256 -35.37 -1.73 -13.88
CA MET A 256 -35.12 -3.11 -14.33
C MET A 256 -33.72 -3.31 -14.92
N SER A 257 -33.18 -2.32 -15.63
CA SER A 257 -31.82 -2.39 -16.19
C SER A 257 -30.75 -2.43 -15.10
N LEU A 258 -30.99 -1.74 -13.98
CA LEU A 258 -30.05 -1.66 -12.87
C LEU A 258 -30.19 -2.87 -11.93
N GLN A 259 -31.41 -3.38 -11.74
CA GLN A 259 -31.65 -4.62 -11.01
C GLN A 259 -30.98 -5.82 -11.71
N ARG A 260 -31.08 -5.90 -13.04
CA ARG A 260 -30.37 -6.94 -13.82
C ARG A 260 -28.85 -6.85 -13.69
N LEU A 261 -28.30 -5.64 -13.56
CA LEU A 261 -26.88 -5.44 -13.35
C LEU A 261 -26.48 -5.92 -11.95
N ASP A 262 -27.19 -5.50 -10.91
CA ASP A 262 -26.97 -5.98 -9.54
C ASP A 262 -27.07 -7.51 -9.43
N ASP A 263 -28.13 -8.12 -9.99
CA ASP A 263 -28.33 -9.57 -9.97
C ASP A 263 -27.16 -10.30 -10.68
N PHE A 264 -26.63 -9.72 -11.75
CA PHE A 264 -25.46 -10.26 -12.44
C PHE A 264 -24.20 -10.18 -11.57
N HIS A 265 -23.98 -9.07 -10.85
CA HIS A 265 -22.86 -8.91 -9.93
C HIS A 265 -22.98 -9.83 -8.71
N ASP A 266 -24.16 -9.94 -8.11
CA ASP A 266 -24.43 -10.78 -6.93
C ASP A 266 -24.32 -12.27 -7.23
N THR A 267 -24.80 -12.71 -8.41
CA THR A 267 -24.68 -14.11 -8.84
C THR A 267 -23.23 -14.48 -9.16
N THR A 268 -22.45 -13.54 -9.69
CA THR A 268 -21.01 -13.71 -9.89
C THR A 268 -20.30 -13.84 -8.55
N PHE A 269 -20.57 -12.93 -7.60
CA PHE A 269 -19.97 -12.93 -6.27
C PHE A 269 -20.33 -14.18 -5.43
N LYS A 270 -21.61 -14.60 -5.42
CA LYS A 270 -22.05 -15.79 -4.67
C LYS A 270 -21.50 -17.10 -5.24
N ARG A 271 -21.24 -17.17 -6.54
CA ARG A 271 -20.62 -18.35 -7.18
C ARG A 271 -19.15 -18.50 -6.78
N GLU A 272 -18.53 -17.45 -6.28
CA GLU A 272 -17.10 -17.35 -6.01
C GLU A 272 -16.74 -17.62 -4.53
N PHE A 273 -17.71 -17.59 -3.61
CA PHE A 273 -17.46 -17.65 -2.15
C PHE A 273 -18.11 -18.81 -1.39
N THR A 274 -18.85 -19.74 -2.02
CA THR A 274 -19.33 -20.95 -1.35
C THR A 274 -18.31 -22.10 -1.49
N ILE A 275 -17.40 -22.20 -0.53
CA ILE A 275 -16.59 -23.41 -0.26
C ILE A 275 -17.29 -24.24 0.83
N ASN A 276 -17.47 -25.52 0.54
CA ASN A 276 -18.04 -26.53 1.44
C ASN A 276 -17.20 -26.71 2.72
N GLU A 277 -17.88 -26.96 3.84
CA GLU A 277 -17.34 -27.50 5.09
C GLU A 277 -16.60 -28.85 4.89
N PHE A 278 -15.82 -29.25 5.91
CA PHE A 278 -15.01 -30.48 6.12
C PHE A 278 -13.54 -30.37 5.63
N GLU A 279 -12.48 -30.70 6.39
CA GLU A 279 -12.30 -31.47 7.64
C GLU A 279 -10.87 -31.17 8.19
N GLU A 280 -10.71 -31.06 9.51
CA GLU A 280 -9.42 -30.88 10.21
C GLU A 280 -8.62 -32.20 10.25
N HIS A 281 -7.30 -32.12 10.09
CA HIS A 281 -6.40 -33.20 10.52
C HIS A 281 -5.08 -32.62 11.09
N GLU A 282 -4.86 -32.88 12.37
CA GLU A 282 -3.63 -32.64 13.14
C GLU A 282 -2.56 -33.68 12.80
N GLU A 283 -1.28 -33.28 12.69
CA GLU A 283 -0.13 -34.17 12.85
C GLU A 283 0.99 -33.50 13.67
N GLU A 284 1.61 -34.31 14.53
CA GLU A 284 2.53 -34.03 15.63
C GLU A 284 3.95 -33.61 15.18
N VAL A 285 4.64 -32.79 15.99
CA VAL A 285 6.07 -32.44 15.81
C VAL A 285 6.85 -32.74 17.09
N GLU A 286 7.94 -33.49 16.96
CA GLU A 286 8.92 -33.80 18.01
C GLU A 286 9.90 -32.62 18.28
N GLU A 287 10.32 -32.52 19.55
CA GLU A 287 11.11 -31.43 20.15
C GLU A 287 12.62 -31.44 19.80
N GLY A 288 13.23 -30.25 19.87
CA GLY A 288 14.65 -30.12 20.24
C GLY A 288 15.25 -28.72 20.12
N GLY A 289 15.52 -28.05 21.26
CA GLY A 289 16.57 -27.00 21.39
C GLY A 289 16.19 -25.74 22.18
N VAL A 290 16.66 -25.64 23.44
CA VAL A 290 16.40 -24.55 24.41
C VAL A 290 17.36 -23.35 24.21
N LEU A 291 16.84 -22.11 24.21
CA LEU A 291 17.61 -20.85 24.28
C LEU A 291 17.51 -20.19 25.67
N ASP A 292 18.57 -19.50 26.09
CA ASP A 292 18.82 -18.96 27.44
C ASP A 292 17.88 -17.80 27.86
N GLU A 293 17.48 -17.79 29.14
CA GLU A 293 16.53 -16.87 29.79
C GLU A 293 16.93 -15.39 29.66
N LYS A 294 18.23 -15.10 29.54
CA LYS A 294 18.74 -13.73 29.36
C LYS A 294 18.61 -13.21 27.93
N GLU A 295 18.54 -14.10 26.95
CA GLU A 295 18.32 -13.75 25.54
C GLU A 295 16.82 -13.49 25.30
N PHE A 296 15.95 -14.27 25.95
CA PHE A 296 14.50 -14.06 25.97
C PHE A 296 14.08 -12.67 26.48
N GLN A 297 14.75 -12.18 27.54
CA GLN A 297 14.42 -10.87 28.12
C GLN A 297 14.87 -9.68 27.26
N ARG A 298 15.95 -9.83 26.48
CA ARG A 298 16.40 -8.80 25.52
C ARG A 298 15.50 -8.71 24.30
N LEU A 299 14.92 -9.83 23.85
CA LEU A 299 14.02 -9.88 22.70
C LEU A 299 12.64 -9.26 23.00
N LYS A 300 12.21 -9.32 24.27
CA LYS A 300 10.91 -8.81 24.72
C LYS A 300 10.83 -7.27 24.74
N GLU A 301 11.96 -6.58 24.81
CA GLU A 301 12.01 -5.11 24.83
C GLU A 301 12.07 -4.47 23.43
N VAL A 302 12.28 -5.25 22.35
CA VAL A 302 12.57 -4.72 21.00
C VAL A 302 11.41 -4.88 19.99
N GLN A 303 10.43 -5.78 20.18
CA GLN A 303 9.41 -6.02 19.15
C GLN A 303 8.00 -6.25 19.70
N GLN A 304 7.14 -5.24 19.54
CA GLN A 304 5.70 -5.45 19.42
C GLN A 304 5.36 -5.37 17.92
N THR A 305 4.86 -6.48 17.38
CA THR A 305 4.51 -6.80 15.99
C THR A 305 5.70 -6.94 15.02
N GLY A 306 6.36 -8.10 15.08
CA GLY A 306 7.36 -8.52 14.09
C GLY A 306 7.12 -9.97 13.67
N PHE A 307 7.45 -10.27 12.43
CA PHE A 307 7.57 -11.63 11.90
C PHE A 307 9.05 -11.98 11.80
N VAL A 308 9.40 -13.25 12.01
CA VAL A 308 10.76 -13.77 11.83
C VAL A 308 10.75 -14.80 10.72
N LEU A 309 11.81 -14.86 9.90
CA LEU A 309 11.99 -15.92 8.92
C LEU A 309 12.20 -17.24 9.68
N GLY A 310 11.26 -18.17 9.49
CA GLY A 310 11.36 -19.54 9.96
C GLY A 310 12.23 -20.39 9.04
N GLY A 311 12.54 -21.60 9.47
CA GLY A 311 13.32 -22.57 8.69
C GLY A 311 14.84 -22.43 8.79
N VAL A 312 15.54 -23.44 8.26
CA VAL A 312 17.01 -23.50 8.27
C VAL A 312 17.56 -22.68 7.10
N LYS A 313 18.38 -21.68 7.39
CA LYS A 313 19.13 -20.94 6.37
C LYS A 313 20.04 -21.89 5.59
N ARG A 314 19.74 -22.09 4.30
CA ARG A 314 20.42 -23.08 3.45
C ARG A 314 21.72 -22.53 2.85
N PHE A 315 21.84 -21.21 2.69
CA PHE A 315 22.99 -20.55 2.08
C PHE A 315 23.30 -19.18 2.71
N THR A 316 24.51 -18.67 2.51
CA THR A 316 24.91 -17.32 2.92
C THR A 316 24.58 -16.31 1.82
N ALA A 317 23.72 -15.34 2.14
CA ALA A 317 23.42 -14.23 1.25
C ALA A 317 24.58 -13.22 1.20
N LYS A 318 24.73 -12.51 0.08
CA LYS A 318 25.69 -11.41 -0.06
C LYS A 318 25.37 -10.29 0.94
N ASP A 319 26.34 -9.92 1.77
CA ASP A 319 26.22 -8.81 2.70
C ASP A 319 26.02 -7.48 1.94
N SER A 320 24.88 -6.85 2.14
CA SER A 320 24.48 -5.59 1.50
C SER A 320 23.49 -4.83 2.38
N LEU A 321 23.42 -3.51 2.20
CA LEU A 321 22.50 -2.65 2.97
C LEU A 321 21.02 -3.07 2.80
N ALA A 322 20.65 -3.64 1.65
CA ALA A 322 19.31 -4.16 1.37
C ALA A 322 18.99 -5.46 2.12
N ASN A 323 20.03 -6.22 2.48
CA ASN A 323 19.97 -7.48 3.21
C ASN A 323 20.25 -7.32 4.70
N ALA A 324 20.41 -6.08 5.19
CA ALA A 324 20.56 -5.83 6.61
C ALA A 324 19.31 -6.36 7.35
N PRO A 325 19.46 -7.17 8.42
CA PRO A 325 18.33 -7.82 9.08
C PRO A 325 17.22 -6.85 9.50
N SER A 326 17.58 -5.65 9.97
CA SER A 326 16.62 -4.59 10.32
C SER A 326 15.80 -4.08 9.13
N VAL A 327 16.40 -3.97 7.94
CA VAL A 327 15.73 -3.50 6.71
C VAL A 327 14.80 -4.58 6.16
N VAL A 328 15.26 -5.84 6.16
CA VAL A 328 14.50 -7.00 5.69
C VAL A 328 13.30 -7.27 6.60
N GLN A 329 13.51 -7.25 7.93
CA GLN A 329 12.47 -7.56 8.91
C GLN A 329 11.32 -6.56 8.91
N HIS A 330 11.59 -5.28 8.62
CA HIS A 330 10.55 -4.24 8.55
C HIS A 330 9.88 -4.08 7.18
N THR A 331 10.50 -4.54 6.08
CA THR A 331 10.03 -4.24 4.72
C THR A 331 9.59 -5.48 3.95
N VAL A 332 10.29 -6.61 4.08
CA VAL A 332 10.10 -7.80 3.23
C VAL A 332 9.21 -8.84 3.89
N ASN A 333 9.28 -8.98 5.21
CA ASN A 333 8.49 -9.99 5.92
C ASN A 333 6.98 -9.76 5.74
N ARG A 334 6.52 -8.50 5.77
CA ARG A 334 5.12 -8.15 5.50
C ARG A 334 4.68 -8.45 4.07
N ILE A 335 5.60 -8.36 3.11
CA ILE A 335 5.34 -8.73 1.72
C ILE A 335 5.23 -10.24 1.62
N LEU A 336 6.16 -11.00 2.23
CA LEU A 336 6.19 -12.46 2.15
C LEU A 336 5.07 -13.15 2.95
N THR A 337 4.50 -12.49 3.97
CA THR A 337 3.26 -12.96 4.64
C THR A 337 2.00 -12.62 3.83
N GLY A 338 2.12 -11.81 2.79
CA GLY A 338 1.00 -11.28 2.02
C GLY A 338 0.16 -10.25 2.80
N GLU A 339 0.67 -9.67 3.89
CA GLU A 339 0.04 -8.53 4.57
C GLU A 339 0.10 -7.27 3.72
N ASP A 340 1.28 -7.03 3.12
CA ASP A 340 1.51 -5.93 2.19
C ASP A 340 1.62 -6.47 0.77
N CYS A 341 0.98 -5.78 -0.17
CA CYS A 341 1.06 -6.09 -1.59
C CYS A 341 1.96 -5.09 -2.31
N ILE A 342 2.68 -5.56 -3.34
CA ILE A 342 3.49 -4.71 -4.20
C ILE A 342 2.59 -4.17 -5.31
N ILE A 343 2.49 -2.85 -5.41
CA ILE A 343 1.76 -2.16 -6.47
C ILE A 343 2.77 -1.49 -7.40
N ALA A 344 2.64 -1.70 -8.70
CA ALA A 344 3.42 -0.98 -9.71
C ALA A 344 2.67 -0.94 -11.05
N GLY A 345 3.23 -0.22 -12.00
CA GLY A 345 2.66 -0.03 -13.33
C GLY A 345 2.78 1.42 -13.76
N THR A 346 2.90 1.62 -15.06
CA THR A 346 3.02 2.96 -15.67
C THR A 346 2.01 3.09 -16.79
N GLY A 347 1.30 4.22 -16.84
CA GLY A 347 0.27 4.46 -17.85
C GLY A 347 -1.10 3.91 -17.44
N TRP A 348 -1.81 3.31 -18.39
CA TRP A 348 -3.21 2.86 -18.19
C TRP A 348 -3.35 1.69 -17.22
N TRP A 349 -2.40 0.74 -17.24
CA TRP A 349 -2.46 -0.46 -16.42
C TRP A 349 -1.60 -0.35 -15.16
N LYS A 350 -2.22 -0.69 -14.02
CA LYS A 350 -1.58 -0.94 -12.73
C LYS A 350 -1.67 -2.44 -12.41
N TYR A 351 -0.74 -2.91 -11.60
CA TYR A 351 -0.64 -4.30 -11.18
C TYR A 351 -0.46 -4.36 -9.67
N GLU A 352 -1.15 -5.29 -9.04
CA GLU A 352 -1.05 -5.59 -7.62
C GLU A 352 -0.62 -7.04 -7.46
N PHE A 353 0.47 -7.25 -6.72
CA PHE A 353 0.99 -8.56 -6.37
C PHE A 353 0.96 -8.75 -4.85
N CYS A 354 0.16 -9.69 -4.38
CA CYS A 354 0.13 -10.10 -2.98
C CYS A 354 0.72 -11.51 -2.87
N TYR A 355 1.89 -11.63 -2.22
CA TYR A 355 2.60 -12.91 -2.12
C TYR A 355 1.74 -13.98 -1.45
N GLY A 356 1.67 -15.16 -2.07
CA GLY A 356 0.89 -16.29 -1.58
C GLY A 356 -0.64 -16.11 -1.68
N LYS A 357 -1.12 -15.02 -2.30
CA LYS A 357 -2.55 -14.72 -2.42
C LYS A 357 -2.98 -14.60 -3.87
N HIS A 358 -2.69 -13.48 -4.53
CA HIS A 358 -3.23 -13.18 -5.87
C HIS A 358 -2.37 -12.19 -6.65
N VAL A 359 -2.64 -12.15 -7.95
CA VAL A 359 -2.12 -11.14 -8.89
C VAL A 359 -3.28 -10.50 -9.62
N ILE A 360 -3.42 -9.19 -9.49
CA ILE A 360 -4.48 -8.40 -10.13
C ILE A 360 -3.85 -7.42 -11.11
N GLN A 361 -4.44 -7.32 -12.30
CA GLN A 361 -4.26 -6.21 -13.21
C GLN A 361 -5.48 -5.30 -13.10
N TYR A 362 -5.27 -3.99 -12.97
CA TYR A 362 -6.38 -3.06 -12.85
C TYR A 362 -6.08 -1.71 -13.49
N HIS A 363 -7.14 -0.96 -13.78
CA HIS A 363 -7.06 0.47 -14.06
C HIS A 363 -8.09 1.21 -13.21
N GLU A 364 -7.75 2.44 -12.87
CA GLU A 364 -8.64 3.35 -12.14
C GLU A 364 -8.94 4.53 -13.06
N ASP A 365 -10.21 4.69 -13.37
CA ASP A 365 -10.67 5.84 -14.15
C ASP A 365 -10.65 7.11 -13.30
N ALA A 366 -10.79 8.28 -13.94
CA ALA A 366 -10.79 9.58 -13.27
C ALA A 366 -11.87 9.72 -12.15
N ASN A 367 -12.87 8.86 -12.15
CA ASN A 367 -13.95 8.80 -11.16
C ASN A 367 -13.62 7.91 -9.95
N GLY A 368 -12.40 7.34 -9.88
CA GLY A 368 -11.99 6.38 -8.86
C GLY A 368 -12.60 4.99 -9.02
N GLN A 369 -13.32 4.73 -10.12
CA GLN A 369 -13.87 3.41 -10.41
C GLN A 369 -12.73 2.49 -10.86
N ARG A 370 -12.53 1.40 -10.10
CA ARG A 370 -11.48 0.41 -10.35
C ARG A 370 -12.06 -0.75 -11.15
N SER A 371 -11.51 -0.98 -12.33
CA SER A 371 -11.79 -2.17 -13.14
C SER A 371 -10.63 -3.14 -12.96
N GLU A 372 -10.93 -4.32 -12.42
CA GLU A 372 -9.94 -5.33 -12.04
C GLU A 372 -10.06 -6.58 -12.92
N ILE A 373 -8.93 -7.22 -13.16
CA ILE A 373 -8.80 -8.49 -13.84
C ILE A 373 -7.88 -9.36 -12.97
N LEU A 374 -8.40 -10.49 -12.50
CA LEU A 374 -7.62 -11.47 -11.76
C LEU A 374 -6.76 -12.27 -12.75
N LEU A 375 -5.44 -12.12 -12.65
CA LEU A 375 -4.51 -12.88 -13.49
C LEU A 375 -4.26 -14.28 -12.93
N GLY A 376 -4.35 -14.43 -11.61
CA GLY A 376 -4.31 -15.72 -10.93
C GLY A 376 -4.26 -15.60 -9.41
N SER A 377 -4.73 -16.66 -8.75
CA SER A 377 -4.67 -16.89 -7.32
C SER A 377 -3.67 -18.01 -7.01
N PHE A 378 -3.01 -17.89 -5.86
CA PHE A 378 -2.04 -18.88 -5.42
C PHE A 378 -2.75 -20.13 -4.89
N ASP A 379 -2.21 -21.29 -5.23
CA ASP A 379 -2.65 -22.57 -4.70
C ASP A 379 -1.41 -23.45 -4.51
N ALA A 380 -1.10 -23.76 -3.24
CA ALA A 380 0.11 -24.48 -2.89
C ALA A 380 0.16 -25.91 -3.50
N VAL A 381 -0.98 -26.57 -3.67
CA VAL A 381 -1.06 -27.92 -4.24
C VAL A 381 -0.75 -27.87 -5.72
N ILE A 382 -1.43 -26.99 -6.46
CA ILE A 382 -1.18 -26.79 -7.89
C ILE A 382 0.27 -26.36 -8.13
N HIS A 383 0.78 -25.46 -7.29
CA HIS A 383 2.15 -24.98 -7.39
C HIS A 383 3.17 -26.11 -7.20
N LYS A 384 3.02 -26.95 -6.16
CA LYS A 384 3.92 -28.10 -5.93
C LYS A 384 3.94 -29.06 -7.12
N GLU A 385 2.78 -29.41 -7.67
CA GLU A 385 2.69 -30.26 -8.86
C GLU A 385 3.33 -29.59 -10.09
N TRP A 386 3.12 -28.28 -10.27
CA TRP A 386 3.76 -27.52 -11.33
C TRP A 386 5.29 -27.52 -11.20
N VAL A 387 5.84 -27.40 -9.99
CA VAL A 387 7.30 -27.49 -9.77
C VAL A 387 7.82 -28.89 -10.11
N LYS A 388 7.13 -29.97 -9.69
CA LYS A 388 7.56 -31.36 -9.97
C LYS A 388 7.73 -31.65 -11.46
N LEU A 389 6.94 -31.01 -12.33
CA LEU A 389 7.02 -31.18 -13.77
C LEU A 389 8.32 -30.64 -14.39
N ASP A 390 8.94 -29.63 -13.78
CA ASP A 390 10.24 -29.07 -14.22
C ASP A 390 10.99 -28.45 -13.03
N SER A 391 11.46 -29.31 -12.13
CA SER A 391 12.12 -28.90 -10.87
C SER A 391 13.46 -28.20 -11.08
N LYS A 392 13.98 -28.14 -12.32
CA LYS A 392 15.20 -27.41 -12.64
C LYS A 392 14.95 -25.93 -12.91
N ASN A 393 13.78 -25.58 -13.43
CA ASN A 393 13.43 -24.21 -13.83
C ASN A 393 12.26 -23.61 -13.03
N ARG A 394 11.71 -24.34 -12.05
CA ARG A 394 10.55 -23.95 -11.24
C ARG A 394 10.86 -24.05 -9.76
N GLY A 395 10.10 -23.33 -8.92
CA GLY A 395 10.37 -23.26 -7.48
C GLY A 395 11.60 -22.41 -7.19
N ALA A 396 12.50 -22.89 -6.33
CA ALA A 396 13.71 -22.16 -5.96
C ALA A 396 14.86 -22.38 -6.96
N ILE A 397 15.28 -21.30 -7.63
CA ILE A 397 16.36 -21.31 -8.62
C ILE A 397 17.69 -20.94 -7.97
N LYS A 398 18.59 -21.92 -7.92
CA LYS A 398 19.92 -21.80 -7.31
C LYS A 398 20.90 -21.17 -8.31
N GLY A 399 21.61 -20.13 -7.86
CA GLY A 399 22.80 -19.59 -8.52
C GLY A 399 24.05 -20.40 -8.15
N THR A 400 25.22 -19.78 -8.20
CA THR A 400 26.49 -20.44 -7.88
C THR A 400 26.62 -20.84 -6.40
N GLN A 401 26.14 -20.00 -5.47
CA GLN A 401 26.29 -20.20 -4.02
C GLN A 401 25.07 -19.75 -3.20
N GLN A 402 24.00 -19.26 -3.85
CA GLN A 402 22.81 -18.73 -3.18
C GLN A 402 21.57 -18.92 -4.07
N ILE A 403 20.38 -18.94 -3.47
CA ILE A 403 19.11 -18.91 -4.20
C ILE A 403 18.92 -17.49 -4.75
N MET A 404 18.81 -17.38 -6.07
CA MET A 404 18.76 -16.10 -6.79
C MET A 404 17.34 -15.71 -7.21
N GLN A 405 16.44 -16.69 -7.32
CA GLN A 405 15.11 -16.45 -7.87
C GLN A 405 14.11 -17.49 -7.38
N LEU A 406 12.89 -17.06 -7.08
CA LEU A 406 11.75 -17.92 -6.79
C LEU A 406 10.73 -17.80 -7.92
N ASN A 407 10.32 -18.94 -8.45
CA ASN A 407 9.32 -19.04 -9.50
C ASN A 407 8.06 -19.68 -8.94
N HIS A 408 6.97 -18.92 -8.89
CA HIS A 408 5.65 -19.38 -8.43
C HIS A 408 4.64 -19.35 -9.57
N ILE A 409 3.66 -20.25 -9.53
CA ILE A 409 2.53 -20.22 -10.46
C ILE A 409 1.27 -19.82 -9.71
N TYR A 410 0.58 -18.82 -10.25
CA TYR A 410 -0.73 -18.39 -9.81
C TYR A 410 -1.71 -18.76 -10.93
N SER A 411 -2.78 -19.46 -10.58
CA SER A 411 -3.73 -20.06 -11.52
C SER A 411 -5.15 -19.66 -11.14
N LYS A 412 -6.18 -20.18 -11.83
CA LYS A 412 -7.58 -19.86 -11.52
C LYS A 412 -7.90 -18.35 -11.61
N GLY A 413 -7.23 -17.62 -12.52
CA GLY A 413 -7.59 -16.24 -12.83
C GLY A 413 -8.90 -16.15 -13.62
N ASP A 414 -9.31 -14.95 -13.98
CA ASP A 414 -10.55 -14.72 -14.74
C ASP A 414 -10.56 -15.51 -16.05
N ILE A 415 -11.76 -15.89 -16.50
CA ILE A 415 -11.91 -16.56 -17.79
C ILE A 415 -11.55 -15.57 -18.90
N CYS A 416 -10.62 -15.98 -19.74
CA CYS A 416 -10.20 -15.25 -20.91
C CYS A 416 -11.22 -15.39 -22.04
N ASP A 417 -11.75 -14.28 -22.55
CA ASP A 417 -12.74 -14.30 -23.64
C ASP A 417 -12.18 -14.91 -24.93
N GLU A 418 -10.89 -14.71 -25.22
CA GLU A 418 -10.26 -15.17 -26.45
C GLU A 418 -10.00 -16.68 -26.47
N THR A 419 -9.69 -17.26 -25.31
CA THR A 419 -9.28 -18.68 -25.20
C THR A 419 -10.32 -19.56 -24.54
N GLY A 420 -11.27 -18.98 -23.80
CA GLY A 420 -12.23 -19.69 -22.96
C GLY A 420 -11.59 -20.39 -21.75
N ALA A 421 -10.31 -20.14 -21.48
CA ALA A 421 -9.56 -20.75 -20.38
C ALA A 421 -9.29 -19.71 -19.26
N HIS A 422 -9.07 -20.20 -18.04
CA HIS A 422 -8.64 -19.34 -16.93
C HIS A 422 -7.28 -18.72 -17.21
N ARG A 423 -7.13 -17.43 -16.90
CA ARG A 423 -5.84 -16.74 -16.87
C ARG A 423 -4.92 -17.39 -15.84
N ASN A 424 -3.62 -17.35 -16.13
CA ASN A 424 -2.58 -17.74 -15.19
C ASN A 424 -1.36 -16.84 -15.32
N VAL A 425 -0.58 -16.75 -14.24
CA VAL A 425 0.64 -15.94 -14.20
C VAL A 425 1.76 -16.67 -13.48
N GLU A 426 2.89 -16.79 -14.17
CA GLU A 426 4.15 -17.22 -13.57
C GLU A 426 4.83 -15.99 -12.95
N VAL A 427 4.93 -15.98 -11.62
CA VAL A 427 5.59 -14.92 -10.86
C VAL A 427 7.05 -15.30 -10.62
N ARG A 428 7.97 -14.45 -11.07
CA ARG A 428 9.42 -14.60 -10.95
C ARG A 428 9.95 -13.51 -10.03
N VAL A 429 10.23 -13.85 -8.78
CA VAL A 429 10.83 -12.91 -7.82
C VAL A 429 12.33 -13.13 -7.81
N ARG A 430 13.12 -12.10 -8.09
CA ARG A 430 14.58 -12.19 -8.28
C ARG A 430 15.33 -11.35 -7.26
N CYS A 431 16.32 -11.97 -6.66
CA CYS A 431 17.38 -11.32 -5.91
C CYS A 431 18.33 -10.66 -6.92
N ALA A 432 18.06 -9.41 -7.28
CA ALA A 432 18.88 -8.65 -8.23
C ALA A 432 18.74 -7.15 -7.97
N THR A 433 19.78 -6.39 -8.32
CA THR A 433 19.74 -4.92 -8.30
C THR A 433 18.72 -4.43 -9.34
N ALA A 434 17.63 -3.82 -8.87
CA ALA A 434 16.59 -3.26 -9.72
C ALA A 434 16.92 -1.80 -10.04
N ASP A 435 16.80 -1.39 -11.32
CA ASP A 435 16.97 0.01 -11.75
C ASP A 435 18.23 0.68 -11.20
N HIS A 436 19.35 -0.05 -11.22
CA HIS A 436 20.66 0.37 -10.69
C HIS A 436 20.72 0.65 -9.17
N SER A 437 19.65 0.33 -8.42
CA SER A 437 19.56 0.48 -6.97
C SER A 437 19.34 -0.85 -6.25
N ALA A 438 20.09 -1.06 -5.16
CA ALA A 438 19.93 -2.21 -4.28
C ALA A 438 18.60 -2.17 -3.49
N LEU A 439 17.98 -1.00 -3.37
CA LEU A 439 16.83 -0.75 -2.50
C LEU A 439 15.51 -0.56 -3.25
N ALA A 440 15.54 -0.55 -4.59
CA ALA A 440 14.36 -0.45 -5.43
C ALA A 440 13.64 -1.80 -5.58
N PHE A 441 12.37 -1.73 -5.95
CA PHE A 441 11.60 -2.85 -6.50
C PHE A 441 11.27 -2.49 -7.94
N SER A 442 11.70 -3.31 -8.90
CA SER A 442 11.17 -3.24 -10.26
C SER A 442 10.10 -4.33 -10.42
N MET A 443 9.02 -4.01 -11.13
CA MET A 443 7.96 -4.97 -11.44
C MET A 443 7.52 -4.81 -12.89
N HIS A 444 7.57 -5.90 -13.65
CA HIS A 444 7.24 -5.94 -15.07
C HIS A 444 6.33 -7.12 -15.39
N LEU A 445 5.18 -6.87 -16.01
CA LEU A 445 4.28 -7.90 -16.52
C LEU A 445 4.45 -8.08 -18.03
N THR A 446 4.57 -9.32 -18.51
CA THR A 446 4.55 -9.67 -19.93
C THR A 446 3.48 -10.71 -20.20
N GLU A 447 2.88 -10.67 -21.39
CA GLU A 447 1.91 -11.66 -21.87
C GLU A 447 2.54 -12.44 -23.05
N PRO A 448 3.37 -13.46 -22.80
CA PRO A 448 4.00 -14.23 -23.87
C PRO A 448 3.03 -15.05 -24.71
N LYS A 449 1.87 -15.41 -24.15
CA LYS A 449 0.76 -16.07 -24.85
C LYS A 449 -0.55 -15.46 -24.35
N THR A 450 -1.56 -15.47 -25.20
CA THR A 450 -2.89 -14.93 -24.85
C THR A 450 -3.37 -15.50 -23.52
N CYS A 451 -3.61 -14.60 -22.56
CA CYS A 451 -4.06 -14.88 -21.20
C CYS A 451 -3.13 -15.74 -20.33
N GLN A 452 -1.85 -15.85 -20.70
CA GLN A 452 -0.79 -16.42 -19.87
C GLN A 452 0.29 -15.38 -19.66
N TYR A 453 0.55 -15.05 -18.42
CA TYR A 453 1.41 -13.93 -18.05
C TYR A 453 2.68 -14.38 -17.37
N VAL A 454 3.71 -13.54 -17.44
CA VAL A 454 4.91 -13.64 -16.63
C VAL A 454 5.12 -12.31 -15.93
N LEU A 455 5.01 -12.31 -14.59
CA LEU A 455 5.28 -11.16 -13.74
C LEU A 455 6.68 -11.31 -13.17
N THR A 456 7.58 -10.39 -13.49
CA THR A 456 8.95 -10.37 -12.94
C THR A 456 9.09 -9.25 -11.93
N ILE A 457 9.58 -9.59 -10.75
CA ILE A 457 9.85 -8.66 -9.65
C ILE A 457 11.32 -8.77 -9.31
N GLU A 458 12.07 -7.67 -9.31
CA GLU A 458 13.49 -7.68 -8.97
C GLU A 458 13.76 -6.74 -7.78
N SER A 459 14.51 -7.23 -6.78
CA SER A 459 15.04 -6.42 -5.69
C SER A 459 16.15 -7.16 -4.94
N GLU A 460 17.21 -6.46 -4.50
CA GLU A 460 18.23 -7.10 -3.65
C GLU A 460 17.68 -7.44 -2.26
N ARG A 461 16.54 -6.86 -1.85
CA ARG A 461 15.90 -7.11 -0.56
C ARG A 461 15.43 -8.56 -0.37
N PHE A 462 15.23 -9.28 -1.47
CA PHE A 462 14.82 -10.69 -1.43
C PHE A 462 15.99 -11.66 -1.26
N CYS A 463 17.23 -11.19 -1.43
CA CYS A 463 18.41 -12.07 -1.41
C CYS A 463 18.59 -12.80 -0.08
N GLU A 464 18.34 -12.14 1.06
CA GLU A 464 18.47 -12.76 2.37
C GLU A 464 17.30 -13.74 2.66
N PRO A 465 16.02 -13.35 2.52
CA PRO A 465 14.89 -14.27 2.73
C PRO A 465 14.90 -15.51 1.83
N PHE A 466 15.37 -15.38 0.59
CA PHE A 466 15.42 -16.49 -0.35
C PHE A 466 16.28 -17.66 0.14
N GLN A 467 17.27 -17.41 1.00
CA GLN A 467 18.13 -18.48 1.50
C GLN A 467 17.43 -19.41 2.50
N PHE A 468 16.23 -19.03 2.96
CA PHE A 468 15.36 -19.86 3.80
C PHE A 468 14.34 -20.65 2.97
N ALA A 469 14.31 -20.46 1.65
CA ALA A 469 13.34 -21.12 0.80
C ALA A 469 13.63 -22.63 0.63
N ASP A 470 12.56 -23.43 0.66
CA ASP A 470 12.61 -24.84 0.29
C ASP A 470 12.78 -25.01 -1.25
N ASP A 471 12.86 -26.26 -1.74
CA ASP A 471 13.03 -26.50 -3.18
C ASP A 471 11.78 -26.14 -4.00
N TYR A 472 10.60 -26.03 -3.37
CA TYR A 472 9.38 -25.51 -3.99
C TYR A 472 9.35 -23.98 -4.00
N GLY A 473 10.25 -23.30 -3.27
CA GLY A 473 10.27 -21.85 -3.16
C GLY A 473 9.35 -21.30 -2.08
N PHE A 474 8.98 -22.09 -1.07
CA PHE A 474 8.27 -21.65 0.12
C PHE A 474 9.25 -21.13 1.18
N ILE A 475 8.90 -20.00 1.80
CA ILE A 475 9.64 -19.41 2.92
C ILE A 475 8.71 -19.47 4.13
N GLU A 476 9.17 -20.08 5.22
CA GLU A 476 8.43 -20.13 6.48
C GLU A 476 8.56 -18.79 7.23
N ILE A 477 7.48 -18.31 7.84
CA ILE A 477 7.47 -17.05 8.60
C ILE A 477 6.70 -17.26 9.90
N ILE A 478 7.31 -16.90 11.04
CA ILE A 478 6.76 -17.15 12.38
C ILE A 478 6.30 -15.83 13.02
N PRO A 479 5.03 -15.71 13.46
CA PRO A 479 4.51 -14.54 14.18
C PRO A 479 4.91 -14.56 15.66
N LEU A 480 5.46 -13.45 16.17
CA LEU A 480 6.02 -13.35 17.53
C LEU A 480 5.00 -13.31 18.70
N GLY A 481 3.69 -13.44 18.45
CA GLY A 481 2.63 -13.17 19.45
C GLY A 481 1.95 -14.38 20.13
N GLY A 482 2.42 -15.61 19.88
CA GLY A 482 1.63 -16.83 20.14
C GLY A 482 1.96 -17.70 21.36
N LEU A 483 2.89 -17.34 22.25
CA LEU A 483 3.22 -18.19 23.41
C LEU A 483 2.46 -17.77 24.69
N ARG A 484 1.43 -18.54 25.07
CA ARG A 484 0.83 -18.50 26.42
C ARG A 484 1.51 -19.55 27.31
N THR A 485 2.06 -19.09 28.43
CA THR A 485 2.64 -19.91 29.49
C THR A 485 1.55 -20.46 30.42
N GLU A 486 1.38 -21.78 30.50
CA GLU A 486 0.76 -22.42 31.66
C GLU A 486 1.84 -23.02 32.55
N THR A 487 1.89 -22.53 33.78
CA THR A 487 2.85 -22.94 34.80
C THR A 487 2.34 -24.21 35.48
N THR A 488 3.08 -25.32 35.38
CA THR A 488 2.90 -26.45 36.29
C THR A 488 4.18 -26.71 37.07
N THR A 489 4.04 -26.63 38.39
CA THR A 489 5.03 -26.93 39.42
C THR A 489 5.47 -28.39 39.37
N ALA A 490 6.77 -28.64 39.27
CA ALA A 490 7.37 -29.94 39.54
C ALA A 490 8.13 -29.93 40.88
N VAL A 491 7.85 -30.98 41.65
CA VAL A 491 8.31 -31.31 43.00
C VAL A 491 9.74 -31.85 42.93
N TYR A 492 10.61 -31.37 43.83
CA TYR A 492 11.95 -31.93 44.05
C TYR A 492 11.87 -33.26 44.82
N THR A 493 12.61 -34.26 44.34
CA THR A 493 13.17 -35.33 45.20
C THR A 493 14.66 -35.42 44.93
N ASP A 494 15.43 -35.19 45.99
CA ASP A 494 16.87 -35.42 46.11
C ASP A 494 17.21 -36.90 45.89
N GLU A 495 18.38 -37.18 45.31
CA GLU A 495 19.28 -38.21 45.83
C GLU A 495 20.72 -38.02 45.35
N GLU A 496 21.63 -38.36 46.25
CA GLU A 496 23.05 -38.01 46.36
C GLU A 496 24.01 -38.92 45.55
N ASP A 497 25.22 -38.37 45.39
CA ASP A 497 26.54 -39.01 45.42
C ASP A 497 27.07 -39.85 44.23
N GLY A 498 28.29 -39.49 43.79
CA GLY A 498 29.17 -40.37 43.04
C GLY A 498 30.31 -39.67 42.30
N VAL A 499 31.40 -39.36 42.98
CA VAL A 499 32.69 -38.94 42.40
C VAL A 499 33.40 -40.16 41.78
N VAL A 500 34.09 -39.99 40.65
CA VAL A 500 35.49 -40.41 40.34
C VAL A 500 35.70 -40.77 38.85
N ALA A 501 36.84 -40.27 38.35
CA ALA A 501 37.71 -40.75 37.25
C ALA A 501 37.44 -40.25 35.82
N GLU A 502 38.28 -39.27 35.45
CA GLU A 502 38.87 -39.09 34.14
C GLU A 502 39.57 -40.37 33.68
N GLU A 503 39.36 -40.76 32.41
CA GLU A 503 40.40 -41.37 31.57
C GLU A 503 40.06 -41.08 30.11
N GLU A 504 40.97 -40.35 29.47
CA GLU A 504 41.06 -40.08 28.04
C GLU A 504 41.39 -41.38 27.30
N GLU A 505 40.86 -41.57 26.09
CA GLU A 505 41.64 -42.14 24.98
C GLU A 505 40.89 -41.95 23.65
N GLU A 506 41.47 -41.12 22.79
CA GLU A 506 41.13 -40.96 21.38
C GLU A 506 42.11 -41.80 20.54
N HIS A 507 41.53 -42.60 19.64
CA HIS A 507 42.02 -43.06 18.32
C HIS A 507 43.49 -43.47 18.08
N GLY A 508 43.62 -44.67 17.51
CA GLY A 508 44.72 -45.07 16.63
C GLY A 508 44.21 -45.98 15.50
N ASP A 509 44.37 -45.50 14.27
CA ASP A 509 44.14 -46.16 12.98
C ASP A 509 44.89 -47.50 12.80
N GLU A 510 44.34 -48.42 12.01
CA GLU A 510 44.85 -48.73 10.66
C GLU A 510 44.17 -49.97 10.04
N ASP A 511 44.07 -49.88 8.72
CA ASP A 511 43.38 -50.76 7.77
C ASP A 511 43.86 -52.22 7.74
N ASP A 512 42.95 -53.14 7.40
CA ASP A 512 43.32 -54.32 6.61
C ASP A 512 42.18 -54.88 5.73
N ALA A 513 42.36 -54.66 4.43
CA ALA A 513 42.19 -55.59 3.31
C ALA A 513 41.03 -56.63 3.26
N LYS A 514 40.19 -56.42 2.23
CA LYS A 514 39.91 -57.33 1.09
C LYS A 514 39.01 -58.60 1.22
N ILE A 515 37.90 -58.49 0.46
CA ILE A 515 37.30 -59.40 -0.55
C ILE A 515 36.54 -60.67 -0.09
N HIS A 516 35.31 -60.79 -0.60
CA HIS A 516 34.59 -61.94 -1.21
C HIS A 516 33.17 -62.06 -0.64
N GLU A 517 32.12 -61.77 -1.43
CA GLU A 517 31.44 -62.60 -2.45
C GLU A 517 30.24 -63.36 -1.86
N GLU A 518 29.13 -63.31 -2.61
CA GLU A 518 27.92 -64.15 -2.56
C GLU A 518 26.96 -64.04 -1.36
N LEU A 519 25.91 -63.21 -1.50
CA LEU A 519 24.55 -63.64 -1.91
C LEU A 519 23.60 -62.45 -2.07
#